data_AF-A0A0V0IJ42-F1
#
_entry.id   AF-A0A0V0IJ42-F1
#
_cell.length_a   1.000
_cell.length_b   1.000
_cell.length_c   1.000
_cell.angle_alpha   90.00
_cell.angle_beta   90.00
_cell.angle_gamma   90.00
#
_symmetry.space_group_name_H-M   'P 1'
#
loop_
_entity.id
_entity.type
_entity.pdbx_description
1 polymer ?
#
loop_
_entity_poly.entity_id
_entity_poly.type
_entity_poly.pdbx_seq_one_letter_code
_entity_poly.pdbx_strand_id
1 'polypeptide(L)'
;MNGGYKSARAWMSSVMVYQYDCWSALKYVNGTSQVSKTMSFINSLIGYSSNALGMMVNFDLYGADTGSWTVPKTERDGFWEGSGSGGSGQVKGGVPTGLKPDVTVCKEGGCDYKTVQEAVNAAPENEQTRKFVIWIKSGLYEEKVRVGLEKMNVVFLGDGMGKTVITGSLSVGLVGVTTYETATVGVVGDGFMASGITFQNTAGPDAHQAVAFRSDSDLSVIENCEFIGNQDTLYAHALRQYYKSCRIQGNVDFIFGNSASFFQDCDILIAPRQLRPEKGETNAVTAHGRIDPAQSTGFVFQNCLINGTDKYMSLYYSNPKVHKNFLGRPWKEYSRTVFLDCTLEALISANGWLPWSGDFALKTLYYGEYRNTGAGANTAGRVSWSSQIPAEHVNSYSIQNFIQGDQWISTSS
;
A
#
# COMPACT_ATOMS: atom_id res chain seq x y z
N MET A 1 -2.11 -11.44 -25.60
CA MET A 1 -3.28 -12.06 -24.95
C MET A 1 -3.10 -12.30 -23.44
N ASN A 2 -1.95 -11.99 -22.81
CA ASN A 2 -1.70 -12.29 -21.39
C ASN A 2 -2.21 -11.25 -20.36
N GLY A 3 -2.60 -10.04 -20.78
CA GLY A 3 -3.03 -8.98 -19.84
C GLY A 3 -4.41 -9.21 -19.20
N GLY A 4 -5.31 -9.94 -19.87
CA GLY A 4 -6.69 -10.15 -19.40
C GLY A 4 -6.79 -10.97 -18.11
N TYR A 5 -6.02 -12.06 -17.99
CA TYR A 5 -6.08 -12.96 -16.83
C TYR A 5 -5.52 -12.32 -15.57
N LYS A 6 -4.40 -11.57 -15.67
CA LYS A 6 -3.82 -10.86 -14.52
C LYS A 6 -4.76 -9.79 -13.97
N SER A 7 -5.42 -9.04 -14.85
CA SER A 7 -6.45 -8.08 -14.42
C SER A 7 -7.61 -8.80 -13.74
N ALA A 8 -8.14 -9.88 -14.30
CA ALA A 8 -9.21 -10.66 -13.64
C ALA A 8 -8.81 -11.15 -12.24
N ARG A 9 -7.57 -11.63 -12.08
CA ARG A 9 -7.00 -12.04 -10.78
C ARG A 9 -6.85 -10.88 -9.80
N ALA A 10 -6.41 -9.71 -10.25
CA ALA A 10 -6.30 -8.50 -9.41
C ALA A 10 -7.67 -8.08 -8.86
N TRP A 11 -8.69 -8.03 -9.72
CA TRP A 11 -10.06 -7.69 -9.35
C TRP A 11 -10.70 -8.76 -8.46
N MET A 12 -10.51 -10.05 -8.75
CA MET A 12 -11.02 -11.11 -7.86
C MET A 12 -10.29 -11.12 -6.51
N SER A 13 -9.00 -10.75 -6.47
CA SER A 13 -8.27 -10.55 -5.23
C SER A 13 -8.89 -9.42 -4.39
N SER A 14 -9.28 -8.30 -5.01
CA SER A 14 -9.92 -7.18 -4.30
C SER A 14 -11.33 -7.50 -3.81
N VAL A 15 -12.12 -8.28 -4.57
CA VAL A 15 -13.43 -8.79 -4.12
C VAL A 15 -13.31 -9.49 -2.76
N MET A 16 -12.29 -10.34 -2.59
CA MET A 16 -12.05 -11.02 -1.31
C MET A 16 -11.68 -10.05 -0.19
N VAL A 17 -10.92 -8.98 -0.48
CA VAL A 17 -10.59 -7.93 0.50
C VAL A 17 -11.87 -7.24 0.98
N TYR A 18 -12.71 -6.78 0.06
CA TYR A 18 -13.95 -6.08 0.40
C TYR A 18 -14.93 -6.97 1.18
N GLN A 19 -15.06 -8.24 0.79
CA GLN A 19 -15.87 -9.21 1.54
C GLN A 19 -15.31 -9.44 2.95
N TYR A 20 -13.99 -9.60 3.09
CA TYR A 20 -13.34 -9.76 4.38
C TYR A 20 -13.53 -8.52 5.27
N ASP A 21 -13.43 -7.31 4.72
CA ASP A 21 -13.62 -6.08 5.48
C ASP A 21 -15.05 -5.95 6.00
N CYS A 22 -16.04 -6.23 5.15
CA CYS A 22 -17.45 -6.31 5.57
C CYS A 22 -17.63 -7.33 6.70
N TRP A 23 -17.08 -8.53 6.56
CA TRP A 23 -17.15 -9.56 7.60
C TRP A 23 -16.44 -9.13 8.90
N SER A 24 -15.28 -8.50 8.79
CA SER A 24 -14.47 -8.05 9.92
C SER A 24 -15.15 -6.91 10.67
N ALA A 25 -15.78 -5.95 9.97
CA ALA A 25 -16.53 -4.87 10.57
C ALA A 25 -17.73 -5.37 11.41
N LEU A 26 -18.42 -6.41 10.94
CA LEU A 26 -19.57 -6.99 11.65
C LEU A 26 -19.19 -7.64 12.99
N LYS A 27 -17.93 -8.04 13.20
CA LYS A 27 -17.46 -8.58 14.48
C LYS A 27 -17.68 -7.62 15.65
N TYR A 28 -17.58 -6.32 15.39
CA TYR A 28 -17.71 -5.29 16.42
C TYR A 28 -19.17 -5.02 16.84
N VAL A 29 -20.13 -5.57 16.10
CA VAL A 29 -21.57 -5.42 16.35
C VAL A 29 -22.31 -6.77 16.40
N ASN A 30 -21.59 -7.87 16.70
CA ASN A 30 -22.12 -9.24 16.69
C ASN A 30 -23.02 -9.56 17.92
N GLY A 31 -24.03 -8.73 18.16
CA GLY A 31 -24.98 -8.86 19.27
C GLY A 31 -26.33 -9.48 18.88
N THR A 32 -26.56 -9.77 17.60
CA THR A 32 -27.87 -10.29 17.12
C THR A 32 -27.70 -11.54 16.25
N SER A 33 -28.71 -12.41 16.26
CA SER A 33 -28.75 -13.59 15.36
C SER A 33 -28.67 -13.20 13.88
N GLN A 34 -29.21 -12.03 13.52
CA GLN A 34 -29.12 -11.50 12.16
C GLN A 34 -27.66 -11.25 11.77
N VAL A 35 -26.88 -10.59 12.63
CA VAL A 35 -25.45 -10.32 12.37
C VAL A 35 -24.67 -11.63 12.26
N SER A 36 -24.90 -12.60 13.16
CA SER A 36 -24.23 -13.91 13.05
C SER A 36 -24.54 -14.63 11.74
N LYS A 37 -25.80 -14.60 11.28
CA LYS A 37 -26.20 -15.19 9.98
C LYS A 37 -25.55 -14.46 8.80
N THR A 38 -25.54 -13.13 8.83
CA THR A 38 -24.87 -12.32 7.78
C THR A 38 -23.37 -12.60 7.74
N MET A 39 -22.70 -12.69 8.89
CA MET A 39 -21.28 -13.05 8.95
C MET A 39 -21.02 -14.45 8.38
N SER A 40 -21.86 -15.44 8.72
CA SER A 40 -21.74 -16.79 8.16
C SER A 40 -21.93 -16.79 6.64
N PHE A 41 -22.89 -16.01 6.13
CA PHE A 41 -23.11 -15.86 4.70
C PHE A 41 -21.91 -15.24 3.98
N ILE A 42 -21.36 -14.12 4.50
CA ILE A 42 -20.18 -13.48 3.92
C ILE A 42 -18.97 -14.43 3.96
N ASN A 43 -18.81 -15.22 5.03
CA ASN A 43 -17.74 -16.22 5.10
C ASN A 43 -17.85 -17.27 3.98
N SER A 44 -19.08 -17.70 3.63
CA SER A 44 -19.30 -18.57 2.46
C SER A 44 -18.97 -17.86 1.14
N LEU A 45 -19.30 -16.57 0.98
CA LEU A 45 -18.94 -15.78 -0.20
C LEU A 45 -17.42 -15.65 -0.38
N ILE A 46 -16.67 -15.47 0.72
CA ILE A 46 -15.21 -15.46 0.71
C ILE A 46 -14.68 -16.82 0.18
N GLY A 47 -15.27 -17.93 0.64
CA GLY A 47 -14.92 -19.26 0.15
C GLY A 47 -15.19 -19.45 -1.34
N TYR A 48 -16.32 -18.97 -1.87
CA TYR A 48 -16.60 -19.01 -3.31
C TYR A 48 -15.64 -18.13 -4.12
N SER A 49 -15.30 -16.95 -3.62
CA SER A 49 -14.36 -16.04 -4.27
C SER A 49 -12.94 -16.60 -4.27
N SER A 50 -12.52 -17.24 -3.17
CA SER A 50 -11.27 -18.01 -3.07
C SER A 50 -11.20 -19.12 -4.12
N ASN A 51 -12.25 -19.95 -4.22
CA ASN A 51 -12.31 -21.02 -5.22
C ASN A 51 -12.23 -20.46 -6.65
N ALA A 52 -12.99 -19.40 -6.95
CA ALA A 52 -12.97 -18.77 -8.25
C ALA A 52 -11.59 -18.19 -8.59
N LEU A 53 -10.95 -17.51 -7.63
CA LEU A 53 -9.59 -16.99 -7.79
C LEU A 53 -8.58 -18.12 -8.01
N GLY A 54 -8.68 -19.21 -7.26
CA GLY A 54 -7.85 -20.40 -7.44
C GLY A 54 -8.03 -21.04 -8.81
N MET A 55 -9.26 -21.12 -9.33
CA MET A 55 -9.52 -21.58 -10.71
C MET A 55 -8.89 -20.63 -11.73
N MET A 56 -8.96 -19.31 -11.53
CA MET A 56 -8.32 -18.34 -12.42
C MET A 56 -6.79 -18.48 -12.42
N VAL A 57 -6.17 -18.69 -11.25
CA VAL A 57 -4.73 -18.96 -11.15
C VAL A 57 -4.35 -20.23 -11.90
N ASN A 58 -5.10 -21.32 -11.71
CA ASN A 58 -4.82 -22.58 -12.39
C ASN A 58 -5.04 -22.50 -13.90
N PHE A 59 -6.08 -21.78 -14.34
CA PHE A 59 -6.30 -21.55 -15.76
C PHE A 59 -5.17 -20.72 -16.39
N ASP A 60 -4.64 -19.72 -15.68
CA ASP A 60 -3.48 -18.92 -16.12
C ASP A 60 -2.20 -19.77 -16.22
N LEU A 61 -2.02 -20.76 -15.33
CA LEU A 61 -0.83 -21.62 -15.30
C LEU A 61 -0.90 -22.84 -16.24
N TYR A 62 -2.05 -23.49 -16.33
CA TYR A 62 -2.22 -24.81 -16.95
C TYR A 62 -3.25 -24.80 -18.09
N GLY A 63 -3.88 -23.65 -18.37
CA GLY A 63 -4.93 -23.55 -19.38
C GLY A 63 -6.14 -24.43 -19.06
N ALA A 64 -6.72 -25.01 -20.11
CA ALA A 64 -7.91 -25.87 -20.02
C ALA A 64 -7.61 -27.30 -19.51
N ASP A 65 -6.35 -27.64 -19.20
CA ASP A 65 -5.99 -28.93 -18.61
C ASP A 65 -6.34 -28.95 -17.12
N THR A 66 -7.62 -29.16 -16.82
CA THR A 66 -8.15 -29.20 -15.45
C THR A 66 -7.59 -30.35 -14.62
N GLY A 67 -7.01 -31.38 -15.25
CA GLY A 67 -6.33 -32.48 -14.55
C GLY A 67 -5.04 -32.03 -13.85
N SER A 68 -4.42 -30.96 -14.33
CA SER A 68 -3.22 -30.35 -13.74
C SER A 68 -3.52 -29.29 -12.69
N TRP A 69 -4.79 -28.96 -12.45
CA TRP A 69 -5.17 -27.91 -11.49
C TRP A 69 -4.94 -28.37 -10.06
N THR A 70 -4.34 -27.52 -9.25
CA THR A 70 -4.01 -27.79 -7.84
C THR A 70 -4.41 -26.63 -6.94
N VAL A 71 -4.32 -26.79 -5.62
CA VAL A 71 -4.47 -25.65 -4.71
C VAL A 71 -3.37 -24.62 -5.03
N PRO A 72 -3.71 -23.33 -5.17
CA PRO A 72 -2.74 -22.27 -5.44
C PRO A 72 -1.57 -22.31 -4.46
N LYS A 73 -0.36 -22.25 -5.02
CA LYS A 73 0.90 -22.31 -4.29
C LYS A 73 1.49 -20.92 -4.11
N THR A 74 2.29 -20.75 -3.08
CA THR A 74 3.01 -19.52 -2.77
C THR A 74 4.53 -19.72 -2.91
N GLU A 75 5.29 -18.67 -2.67
CA GLU A 75 6.74 -18.72 -2.61
C GLU A 75 7.26 -19.68 -1.52
N ARG A 76 6.48 -19.91 -0.45
CA ARG A 76 6.78 -20.93 0.56
C ARG A 76 6.74 -22.36 0.02
N ASP A 77 5.94 -22.58 -1.00
CA ASP A 77 5.78 -23.87 -1.67
C ASP A 77 6.74 -24.02 -2.86
N GLY A 78 7.65 -23.05 -3.06
CA GLY A 78 8.57 -22.98 -4.20
C GLY A 78 7.93 -22.48 -5.49
N PHE A 79 6.72 -21.92 -5.44
CA PHE A 79 6.07 -21.32 -6.60
C PHE A 79 6.46 -19.86 -6.76
N TRP A 80 6.92 -19.52 -7.96
CA TRP A 80 7.29 -18.16 -8.34
C TRP A 80 6.54 -17.79 -9.61
N GLU A 81 5.87 -16.64 -9.58
CA GLU A 81 5.11 -16.18 -10.73
C GLU A 81 6.06 -15.96 -11.93
N GLY A 82 5.75 -16.62 -13.06
CA GLY A 82 6.66 -16.73 -14.19
C GLY A 82 7.12 -15.37 -14.73
N SER A 83 8.41 -15.29 -15.05
CA SER A 83 8.98 -14.14 -15.75
C SER A 83 8.47 -14.17 -17.20
N GLY A 84 7.63 -13.21 -17.59
CA GLY A 84 7.42 -12.97 -19.02
C GLY A 84 8.77 -12.73 -19.69
N SER A 85 8.90 -12.99 -21.00
CA SER A 85 10.11 -12.78 -21.81
C SER A 85 10.57 -11.31 -21.93
N GLY A 86 10.08 -10.41 -21.07
CA GLY A 86 10.53 -9.04 -20.96
C GLY A 86 11.73 -8.95 -20.02
N GLY A 87 12.81 -8.33 -20.50
CA GLY A 87 14.03 -8.14 -19.73
C GLY A 87 13.80 -7.40 -18.41
N SER A 88 14.83 -7.42 -17.56
CA SER A 88 14.93 -6.72 -16.27
C SER A 88 14.93 -5.18 -16.38
N GLY A 89 14.18 -4.62 -17.34
CA GLY A 89 14.12 -3.20 -17.61
C GLY A 89 13.45 -2.49 -16.45
N GLN A 90 14.18 -1.56 -15.82
CA GLN A 90 13.58 -0.53 -14.99
C GLN A 90 12.51 0.19 -15.82
N VAL A 91 11.24 0.05 -15.46
CA VAL A 91 10.19 0.91 -16.02
C VAL A 91 10.46 2.32 -15.49
N LYS A 92 11.04 3.19 -16.33
CA LYS A 92 11.31 4.60 -16.00
C LYS A 92 10.05 5.47 -16.03
N GLY A 93 8.87 4.86 -16.03
CA GLY A 93 7.59 5.53 -16.13
C GLY A 93 7.15 6.23 -14.84
N GLY A 94 6.03 6.92 -14.89
CA GLY A 94 5.51 7.74 -13.79
C GLY A 94 4.25 8.51 -14.18
N VAL A 95 3.97 9.59 -13.45
CA VAL A 95 2.93 10.56 -13.82
C VAL A 95 3.42 11.32 -15.07
N PRO A 96 2.63 11.41 -16.15
CA PRO A 96 3.07 12.08 -17.36
C PRO A 96 3.45 13.55 -17.12
N THR A 97 4.55 13.99 -17.71
CA THR A 97 4.95 15.41 -17.69
C THR A 97 4.16 16.24 -18.71
N GLY A 98 4.07 17.55 -18.48
CA GLY A 98 3.41 18.48 -19.42
C GLY A 98 1.89 18.33 -19.51
N LEU A 99 1.25 17.66 -18.55
CA LEU A 99 -0.21 17.61 -18.44
C LEU A 99 -0.78 19.02 -18.30
N LYS A 100 -1.77 19.34 -19.15
CA LYS A 100 -2.49 20.62 -19.08
C LYS A 100 -3.59 20.52 -18.01
N PRO A 101 -3.66 21.45 -17.04
CA PRO A 101 -4.74 21.49 -16.08
C PRO A 101 -6.10 21.71 -16.76
N ASP A 102 -7.10 20.91 -16.38
CA ASP A 102 -8.51 21.17 -16.70
C ASP A 102 -9.07 22.24 -15.76
N VAL A 103 -8.70 22.17 -14.48
CA VAL A 103 -9.16 23.07 -13.43
C VAL A 103 -8.04 23.34 -12.43
N THR A 104 -8.16 24.46 -11.73
CA THR A 104 -7.20 24.93 -10.72
C THR A 104 -7.85 25.08 -9.36
N VAL A 105 -7.08 24.81 -8.31
CA VAL A 105 -7.48 25.00 -6.91
C VAL A 105 -6.50 25.94 -6.22
N CYS A 106 -7.00 27.00 -5.60
CA CYS A 106 -6.22 27.81 -4.67
C CYS A 106 -7.07 28.52 -3.62
N LYS A 107 -6.46 28.80 -2.46
CA LYS A 107 -7.11 29.50 -1.35
C LYS A 107 -7.40 30.97 -1.66
N GLU A 108 -6.44 31.63 -2.31
CA GLU A 108 -6.53 33.03 -2.70
C GLU A 108 -7.22 33.12 -4.07
N GLY A 109 -7.97 34.19 -4.34
CA GLY A 109 -8.82 34.27 -5.53
C GLY A 109 -8.07 34.07 -6.86
N GLY A 110 -8.80 33.70 -7.92
CA GLY A 110 -8.26 33.55 -9.27
C GLY A 110 -8.00 32.11 -9.73
N CYS A 111 -8.41 31.10 -8.93
CA CYS A 111 -8.58 29.72 -9.39
C CYS A 111 -10.05 29.37 -9.59
N ASP A 112 -10.30 28.25 -10.28
CA ASP A 112 -11.65 27.75 -10.57
C ASP A 112 -12.38 27.32 -9.28
N TYR A 113 -11.64 26.72 -8.34
CA TYR A 113 -12.18 26.24 -7.06
C TYR A 113 -11.33 26.66 -5.87
N LYS A 114 -11.97 26.72 -4.69
CA LYS A 114 -11.29 27.03 -3.41
C LYS A 114 -10.85 25.79 -2.66
N THR A 115 -11.55 24.67 -2.86
CA THR A 115 -11.28 23.38 -2.20
C THR A 115 -10.96 22.30 -3.23
N VAL A 116 -10.22 21.29 -2.80
CA VAL A 116 -9.88 20.14 -3.65
C VAL A 116 -11.12 19.29 -3.91
N GLN A 117 -11.99 19.11 -2.92
CA GLN A 117 -13.22 18.33 -3.10
C GLN A 117 -14.16 18.93 -4.16
N GLU A 118 -14.30 20.26 -4.23
CA GLU A 118 -15.10 20.91 -5.28
C GLU A 118 -14.56 20.59 -6.69
N ALA A 119 -13.24 20.64 -6.88
CA ALA A 119 -12.62 20.29 -8.15
C ALA A 119 -12.79 18.80 -8.50
N VAL A 120 -12.73 17.90 -7.51
CA VAL A 120 -13.03 16.48 -7.70
C VAL A 120 -14.49 16.26 -8.11
N ASN A 121 -15.43 16.98 -7.48
CA ASN A 121 -16.85 16.86 -7.80
C ASN A 121 -17.15 17.28 -9.25
N ALA A 122 -16.40 18.26 -9.78
CA ALA A 122 -16.50 18.74 -11.15
C ALA A 122 -15.91 17.80 -12.20
N ALA A 123 -15.08 16.83 -11.82
CA ALA A 123 -14.54 15.84 -12.74
C ALA A 123 -15.68 15.02 -13.38
N PRO A 124 -15.65 14.73 -14.70
CA PRO A 124 -16.62 13.87 -15.35
C PRO A 124 -16.67 12.47 -14.70
N GLU A 125 -17.86 11.87 -14.71
CA GLU A 125 -18.05 10.52 -14.20
C GLU A 125 -17.76 9.48 -15.30
N ASN A 126 -17.11 8.39 -14.93
CA ASN A 126 -16.78 7.23 -15.74
C ASN A 126 -15.98 7.56 -17.01
N GLU A 127 -15.14 8.59 -16.96
CA GLU A 127 -14.24 8.94 -18.05
C GLU A 127 -13.14 7.87 -18.17
N GLN A 128 -13.20 7.07 -19.24
CA GLN A 128 -12.33 5.90 -19.41
C GLN A 128 -10.99 6.21 -20.08
N THR A 129 -10.88 7.34 -20.79
CA THR A 129 -9.76 7.58 -21.71
C THR A 129 -8.97 8.84 -21.38
N ARG A 130 -9.68 9.91 -20.98
CA ARG A 130 -9.08 11.22 -20.76
C ARG A 130 -8.74 11.39 -19.29
N LYS A 131 -7.57 11.98 -19.03
CA LYS A 131 -7.21 12.44 -17.69
C LYS A 131 -7.96 13.73 -17.37
N PHE A 132 -8.53 13.84 -16.17
CA PHE A 132 -9.05 15.10 -15.63
C PHE A 132 -8.03 15.67 -14.64
N VAL A 133 -7.34 16.73 -15.04
CA VAL A 133 -6.16 17.26 -14.34
C VAL A 133 -6.56 18.42 -13.44
N ILE A 134 -6.41 18.21 -12.14
CA ILE A 134 -6.65 19.20 -11.09
C ILE A 134 -5.28 19.73 -10.62
N TRP A 135 -4.98 20.99 -10.96
CA TRP A 135 -3.77 21.65 -10.45
C TRP A 135 -4.07 22.36 -9.12
N ILE A 136 -3.52 21.81 -8.05
CA ILE A 136 -3.67 22.27 -6.67
C ILE A 136 -2.46 23.11 -6.30
N LYS A 137 -2.62 24.43 -6.33
CA LYS A 137 -1.53 25.35 -6.02
C LYS A 137 -1.08 25.23 -4.57
N SER A 138 0.12 25.73 -4.29
CA SER A 138 0.73 25.79 -2.96
C SER A 138 -0.26 26.32 -1.91
N GLY A 139 -0.33 25.64 -0.78
CA GLY A 139 -1.27 25.93 0.30
C GLY A 139 -1.54 24.72 1.19
N LEU A 140 -2.09 25.00 2.39
CA LEU A 140 -2.50 23.99 3.36
C LEU A 140 -4.02 23.78 3.32
N TYR A 141 -4.51 22.77 2.63
CA TYR A 141 -5.93 22.47 2.46
C TYR A 141 -6.41 21.55 3.58
N GLU A 142 -7.10 22.10 4.58
CA GLU A 142 -7.69 21.34 5.68
C GLU A 142 -9.08 20.85 5.28
N GLU A 143 -9.11 19.69 4.62
CA GLU A 143 -10.34 19.10 4.10
C GLU A 143 -10.21 17.58 3.95
N LYS A 144 -11.35 16.90 3.98
CA LYS A 144 -11.45 15.47 3.71
C LYS A 144 -11.85 15.27 2.24
N VAL A 145 -10.95 14.67 1.47
CA VAL A 145 -11.14 14.50 0.01
C VAL A 145 -11.49 13.06 -0.32
N ARG A 146 -12.51 12.87 -1.16
CA ARG A 146 -12.99 11.57 -1.65
C ARG A 146 -13.09 11.60 -3.17
N VAL A 147 -12.29 10.75 -3.82
CA VAL A 147 -12.36 10.47 -5.25
C VAL A 147 -13.21 9.21 -5.40
N GLY A 148 -14.49 9.39 -5.70
CA GLY A 148 -15.48 8.31 -5.82
C GLY A 148 -15.14 7.29 -6.90
N LEU A 149 -15.81 6.14 -6.88
CA LEU A 149 -15.59 5.06 -7.85
C LEU A 149 -15.80 5.54 -9.29
N GLU A 150 -16.81 6.38 -9.49
CA GLU A 150 -17.15 6.99 -10.77
C GLU A 150 -16.15 8.05 -11.22
N LYS A 151 -15.26 8.55 -10.36
CA LYS A 151 -14.28 9.59 -10.69
C LYS A 151 -12.97 8.96 -11.21
N MET A 152 -13.04 8.31 -12.36
CA MET A 152 -11.90 7.65 -13.02
C MET A 152 -10.91 8.67 -13.63
N ASN A 153 -9.63 8.28 -13.75
CA ASN A 153 -8.57 9.05 -14.41
C ASN A 153 -8.36 10.48 -13.87
N VAL A 154 -8.71 10.74 -12.61
CA VAL A 154 -8.43 12.02 -11.94
C VAL A 154 -6.94 12.13 -11.62
N VAL A 155 -6.35 13.28 -11.93
CA VAL A 155 -4.94 13.58 -11.66
C VAL A 155 -4.82 14.77 -10.72
N PHE A 156 -4.13 14.60 -9.61
CA PHE A 156 -3.73 15.69 -8.73
C PHE A 156 -2.30 16.14 -9.05
N LEU A 157 -2.13 17.40 -9.44
CA LEU A 157 -0.82 18.01 -9.58
C LEU A 157 -0.67 19.09 -8.51
N GLY A 158 0.33 18.96 -7.65
CA GLY A 158 0.72 19.99 -6.69
C GLY A 158 1.96 20.77 -7.13
N ASP A 159 2.25 21.87 -6.45
CA ASP A 159 3.44 22.70 -6.71
C ASP A 159 4.73 22.12 -6.06
N GLY A 160 4.61 20.98 -5.36
CA GLY A 160 5.71 20.26 -4.74
C GLY A 160 5.37 19.73 -3.34
N MET A 161 6.04 18.64 -2.94
CA MET A 161 6.00 18.12 -1.57
C MET A 161 6.29 19.22 -0.55
N GLY A 162 5.49 19.30 0.51
CA GLY A 162 5.57 20.32 1.56
C GLY A 162 5.04 21.71 1.16
N LYS A 163 4.74 21.95 -0.12
CA LYS A 163 4.16 23.22 -0.60
C LYS A 163 2.65 23.12 -0.79
N THR A 164 2.20 22.06 -1.46
CA THR A 164 0.77 21.72 -1.57
C THR A 164 0.48 20.60 -0.58
N VAL A 165 -0.30 20.89 0.45
CA VAL A 165 -0.57 19.94 1.56
C VAL A 165 -2.07 19.79 1.74
N ILE A 166 -2.60 18.56 1.67
CA ILE A 166 -3.97 18.24 2.09
C ILE A 166 -3.89 17.58 3.46
N THR A 167 -4.55 18.16 4.46
CA THR A 167 -4.40 17.77 5.87
C THR A 167 -5.75 17.49 6.54
N GLY A 168 -5.72 16.59 7.51
CA GLY A 168 -6.86 16.18 8.34
C GLY A 168 -6.36 15.57 9.65
N SER A 169 -7.28 15.20 10.54
CA SER A 169 -6.92 14.72 11.90
C SER A 169 -7.86 13.64 12.45
N LEU A 170 -8.64 12.99 11.56
CA LEU A 170 -9.55 11.92 11.98
C LEU A 170 -8.75 10.69 12.45
N SER A 171 -9.27 10.04 13.48
CA SER A 171 -8.69 8.84 14.06
C SER A 171 -9.79 7.93 14.62
N VAL A 172 -9.45 6.67 14.88
CA VAL A 172 -10.40 5.69 15.47
C VAL A 172 -10.72 5.97 16.94
N GLY A 173 -10.02 6.91 17.59
CA GLY A 173 -10.37 7.36 18.94
C GLY A 173 -11.73 8.06 19.01
N LEU A 174 -12.29 8.48 17.86
CA LEU A 174 -13.63 9.04 17.75
C LEU A 174 -14.68 7.94 17.67
N VAL A 175 -15.76 8.09 18.44
CA VAL A 175 -16.85 7.10 18.51
C VAL A 175 -17.46 6.90 17.12
N GLY A 176 -17.50 5.64 16.69
CA GLY A 176 -18.11 5.24 15.42
C GLY A 176 -17.23 5.47 14.18
N VAL A 177 -15.98 5.89 14.34
CA VAL A 177 -15.04 6.07 13.22
C VAL A 177 -14.15 4.84 13.06
N THR A 178 -14.23 4.20 11.91
CA THR A 178 -13.35 3.08 11.53
C THR A 178 -12.04 3.58 10.91
N THR A 179 -10.98 2.76 10.92
CA THR A 179 -9.70 3.09 10.27
C THR A 179 -9.89 3.53 8.81
N TYR A 180 -10.77 2.86 8.06
CA TYR A 180 -11.08 3.18 6.67
C TYR A 180 -11.62 4.62 6.49
N GLU A 181 -12.39 5.10 7.45
CA GLU A 181 -13.01 6.44 7.43
C GLU A 181 -12.06 7.56 7.84
N THR A 182 -10.97 7.23 8.56
CA THR A 182 -9.98 8.20 9.06
C THR A 182 -9.15 8.86 7.96
N ALA A 183 -9.12 8.27 6.76
CA ALA A 183 -8.30 8.76 5.64
C ALA A 183 -8.56 10.25 5.36
N THR A 184 -7.52 11.09 5.42
CA THR A 184 -7.61 12.48 4.96
C THR A 184 -8.02 12.51 3.49
N VAL A 185 -7.30 11.77 2.64
CA VAL A 185 -7.67 11.56 1.23
C VAL A 185 -7.96 10.07 0.99
N GLY A 186 -9.12 9.77 0.42
CA GLY A 186 -9.52 8.42 0.05
C GLY A 186 -9.85 8.34 -1.43
N VAL A 187 -9.20 7.42 -2.15
CA VAL A 187 -9.33 7.28 -3.60
C VAL A 187 -9.87 5.89 -3.94
N VAL A 188 -10.96 5.86 -4.69
CA VAL A 188 -11.59 4.62 -5.19
C VAL A 188 -11.62 4.57 -6.71
N GLY A 189 -11.80 5.71 -7.39
CA GLY A 189 -11.80 5.76 -8.86
C GLY A 189 -10.48 5.32 -9.48
N ASP A 190 -10.54 4.43 -10.47
CA ASP A 190 -9.38 3.82 -11.12
C ASP A 190 -8.55 4.81 -11.96
N GLY A 191 -7.27 4.50 -12.15
CA GLY A 191 -6.34 5.31 -12.94
C GLY A 191 -5.96 6.63 -12.27
N PHE A 192 -6.17 6.75 -10.96
CA PHE A 192 -5.81 7.95 -10.21
C PHE A 192 -4.31 8.21 -10.28
N MET A 193 -3.94 9.49 -10.45
CA MET A 193 -2.54 9.90 -10.40
C MET A 193 -2.35 11.07 -9.44
N ALA A 194 -1.19 11.12 -8.78
CA ALA A 194 -0.80 12.27 -7.97
C ALA A 194 0.69 12.58 -8.12
N SER A 195 1.03 13.87 -8.26
CA SER A 195 2.42 14.32 -8.23
C SER A 195 2.62 15.64 -7.50
N GLY A 196 3.69 15.74 -6.73
CA GLY A 196 4.10 17.00 -6.08
C GLY A 196 3.16 17.44 -4.95
N ILE A 197 2.61 16.52 -4.18
CA ILE A 197 1.64 16.83 -3.11
C ILE A 197 1.95 16.08 -1.82
N THR A 198 1.65 16.70 -0.66
CA THR A 198 1.70 16.05 0.64
C THR A 198 0.29 15.70 1.12
N PHE A 199 0.08 14.44 1.49
CA PHE A 199 -1.12 13.98 2.19
C PHE A 199 -0.78 13.77 3.66
N GLN A 200 -1.54 14.41 4.56
CA GLN A 200 -1.21 14.44 5.97
C GLN A 200 -2.41 14.07 6.85
N ASN A 201 -2.15 13.26 7.87
CA ASN A 201 -3.02 13.12 9.03
C ASN A 201 -2.26 13.54 10.29
N THR A 202 -2.73 14.58 10.96
CA THR A 202 -2.11 15.15 12.16
C THR A 202 -2.72 14.60 13.45
N ALA A 203 -3.50 13.53 13.39
CA ALA A 203 -3.95 12.84 14.58
C ALA A 203 -2.73 12.43 15.42
N GLY A 204 -2.79 12.84 16.69
CA GLY A 204 -1.65 12.74 17.58
C GLY A 204 -1.21 11.30 17.88
N PRO A 205 -0.06 11.15 18.56
CA PRO A 205 0.52 9.87 18.92
C PRO A 205 -0.42 8.89 19.67
N ASP A 206 -1.35 9.41 20.48
CA ASP A 206 -2.31 8.62 21.27
C ASP A 206 -3.65 8.39 20.55
N ALA A 207 -3.80 8.89 19.32
CA ALA A 207 -5.04 8.78 18.56
C ALA A 207 -5.23 7.38 17.95
N HIS A 208 -4.23 6.49 18.08
CA HIS A 208 -4.16 5.19 17.42
C HIS A 208 -4.22 5.33 15.90
N GLN A 209 -4.97 4.47 15.20
CA GLN A 209 -5.04 4.44 13.73
C GLN A 209 -5.58 5.76 13.16
N ALA A 210 -4.83 6.37 12.25
CA ALA A 210 -5.19 7.61 11.58
C ALA A 210 -4.53 7.73 10.20
N VAL A 211 -5.33 7.50 9.16
CA VAL A 211 -4.85 7.36 7.78
C VAL A 211 -4.67 8.74 7.13
N ALA A 212 -3.52 8.99 6.49
CA ALA A 212 -3.29 10.17 5.66
C ALA A 212 -3.83 9.95 4.24
N PHE A 213 -3.54 8.80 3.66
CA PHE A 213 -3.99 8.45 2.31
C PHE A 213 -4.44 7.00 2.26
N ARG A 214 -5.61 6.78 1.65
CA ARG A 214 -6.13 5.46 1.32
C ARG A 214 -6.32 5.35 -0.19
N SER A 215 -5.79 4.28 -0.79
CA SER A 215 -6.04 3.96 -2.20
C SER A 215 -6.65 2.56 -2.36
N ASP A 216 -7.77 2.55 -3.07
CA ASP A 216 -8.47 1.39 -3.59
C ASP A 216 -8.48 1.44 -5.14
N SER A 217 -7.68 2.35 -5.74
CA SER A 217 -7.66 2.66 -7.17
C SER A 217 -6.75 1.70 -7.94
N ASP A 218 -7.30 0.92 -8.87
CA ASP A 218 -6.49 0.11 -9.77
C ASP A 218 -5.69 1.00 -10.73
N LEU A 219 -4.48 0.56 -11.06
CA LEU A 219 -3.58 1.26 -11.98
C LEU A 219 -3.23 2.69 -11.52
N SER A 220 -3.17 2.91 -10.19
CA SER A 220 -2.83 4.22 -9.64
C SER A 220 -1.33 4.49 -9.64
N VAL A 221 -0.94 5.72 -10.02
CA VAL A 221 0.46 6.18 -10.05
C VAL A 221 0.64 7.40 -9.15
N ILE A 222 1.43 7.24 -8.09
CA ILE A 222 1.75 8.31 -7.16
C ILE A 222 3.26 8.56 -7.23
N GLU A 223 3.66 9.75 -7.63
CA GLU A 223 5.06 10.10 -7.87
C GLU A 223 5.43 11.40 -7.15
N ASN A 224 6.62 11.51 -6.55
CA ASN A 224 7.06 12.75 -5.89
C ASN A 224 6.03 13.28 -4.86
N CYS A 225 5.42 12.37 -4.09
CA CYS A 225 4.44 12.72 -3.07
C CYS A 225 4.96 12.38 -1.67
N GLU A 226 4.41 13.07 -0.67
CA GLU A 226 4.74 12.84 0.72
C GLU A 226 3.51 12.40 1.50
N PHE A 227 3.68 11.41 2.38
CA PHE A 227 2.64 10.89 3.25
C PHE A 227 3.10 11.07 4.69
N ILE A 228 2.37 11.86 5.48
CA ILE A 228 2.72 12.16 6.86
C ILE A 228 1.61 11.68 7.78
N GLY A 229 1.94 10.76 8.66
CA GLY A 229 1.05 10.33 9.73
C GLY A 229 1.80 9.66 10.88
N ASN A 230 1.05 8.94 11.70
CA ASN A 230 1.57 8.13 12.79
C ASN A 230 1.27 6.65 12.49
N GLN A 231 0.38 6.04 13.28
CA GLN A 231 -0.07 4.68 13.06
C GLN A 231 -1.02 4.65 11.85
N ASP A 232 -0.82 3.68 10.95
CA ASP A 232 -1.65 3.45 9.75
C ASP A 232 -1.61 4.60 8.72
N THR A 233 -0.45 5.24 8.50
CA THR A 233 -0.31 6.42 7.63
C THR A 233 -0.82 6.22 6.18
N LEU A 234 -0.35 5.16 5.51
CA LEU A 234 -0.68 4.83 4.14
C LEU A 234 -1.46 3.52 4.10
N TYR A 235 -2.74 3.61 3.74
CA TYR A 235 -3.61 2.46 3.53
C TYR A 235 -3.63 2.08 2.05
N ALA A 236 -2.68 1.25 1.63
CA ALA A 236 -2.64 0.63 0.31
C ALA A 236 -3.63 -0.55 0.29
N HIS A 237 -4.93 -0.21 0.20
CA HIS A 237 -6.04 -1.08 0.55
C HIS A 237 -6.17 -2.29 -0.38
N ALA A 238 -6.33 -2.04 -1.68
CA ALA A 238 -6.58 -3.08 -2.69
C ALA A 238 -6.04 -2.69 -4.07
N LEU A 239 -6.06 -3.64 -5.02
CA LEU A 239 -5.73 -3.46 -6.44
C LEU A 239 -4.25 -3.05 -6.68
N ARG A 240 -3.89 -2.69 -7.92
CA ARG A 240 -2.49 -2.43 -8.32
C ARG A 240 -2.13 -0.97 -8.18
N GLN A 241 -1.01 -0.69 -7.52
CA GLN A 241 -0.61 0.68 -7.18
C GLN A 241 0.91 0.84 -7.34
N TYR A 242 1.33 1.99 -7.88
CA TYR A 242 2.74 2.33 -8.05
C TYR A 242 3.08 3.63 -7.32
N TYR A 243 4.08 3.57 -6.43
CA TYR A 243 4.60 4.69 -5.66
C TYR A 243 6.06 4.90 -6.04
N LYS A 244 6.41 6.07 -6.58
CA LYS A 244 7.75 6.37 -7.08
C LYS A 244 8.29 7.66 -6.47
N SER A 245 9.53 7.66 -6.00
CA SER A 245 10.17 8.86 -5.45
C SER A 245 9.34 9.53 -4.35
N CYS A 246 8.63 8.74 -3.56
CA CYS A 246 7.75 9.23 -2.51
C CYS A 246 8.45 9.22 -1.16
N ARG A 247 8.03 10.12 -0.26
CA ARG A 247 8.44 10.10 1.15
C ARG A 247 7.28 9.63 2.01
N ILE A 248 7.43 8.52 2.72
CA ILE A 248 6.37 7.94 3.56
C ILE A 248 6.85 7.94 5.01
N GLN A 249 6.15 8.67 5.86
CA GLN A 249 6.52 8.86 7.27
C GLN A 249 5.44 8.34 8.22
N GLY A 250 5.82 7.47 9.16
CA GLY A 250 4.92 6.97 10.20
C GLY A 250 5.64 6.14 11.26
N ASN A 251 4.91 5.34 12.05
CA ASN A 251 5.50 4.51 13.11
C ASN A 251 5.05 3.05 13.11
N VAL A 252 3.79 2.78 13.44
CA VAL A 252 3.25 1.42 13.51
C VAL A 252 2.35 1.15 12.34
N ASP A 253 2.66 0.06 11.64
CA ASP A 253 1.89 -0.46 10.50
C ASP A 253 1.62 0.65 9.47
N PHE A 254 2.57 1.57 9.32
CA PHE A 254 2.29 2.83 8.62
C PHE A 254 2.21 2.67 7.10
N ILE A 255 2.55 1.49 6.58
CA ILE A 255 2.20 1.02 5.24
C ILE A 255 1.46 -0.32 5.40
N PHE A 256 0.15 -0.31 5.19
CA PHE A 256 -0.70 -1.49 5.43
C PHE A 256 -1.80 -1.65 4.40
N GLY A 257 -2.39 -2.84 4.35
CA GLY A 257 -3.45 -3.19 3.41
C GLY A 257 -3.15 -4.45 2.60
N ASN A 258 -3.93 -4.70 1.55
CA ASN A 258 -3.86 -5.91 0.75
C ASN A 258 -3.83 -5.61 -0.77
N SER A 259 -3.28 -4.46 -1.17
CA SER A 259 -2.99 -4.17 -2.57
C SER A 259 -1.81 -4.98 -3.10
N ALA A 260 -1.64 -4.98 -4.42
CA ALA A 260 -0.36 -5.22 -5.08
C ALA A 260 0.33 -3.86 -5.27
N SER A 261 1.17 -3.46 -4.32
CA SER A 261 1.84 -2.16 -4.35
C SER A 261 3.34 -2.30 -4.58
N PHE A 262 3.84 -1.45 -5.47
CA PHE A 262 5.24 -1.35 -5.81
C PHE A 262 5.77 0.03 -5.41
N PHE A 263 6.75 0.06 -4.52
CA PHE A 263 7.42 1.25 -4.03
C PHE A 263 8.82 1.28 -4.65
N GLN A 264 9.12 2.29 -5.46
CA GLN A 264 10.41 2.47 -6.11
C GLN A 264 11.03 3.81 -5.72
N ASP A 265 12.31 3.81 -5.35
CA ASP A 265 13.08 5.03 -5.07
C ASP A 265 12.45 5.88 -3.93
N CYS A 266 11.76 5.24 -2.98
CA CYS A 266 11.06 5.93 -1.91
C CYS A 266 11.91 6.06 -0.64
N ASP A 267 11.68 7.15 0.10
CA ASP A 267 12.18 7.34 1.47
C ASP A 267 11.12 6.89 2.47
N ILE A 268 11.43 5.84 3.23
CA ILE A 268 10.55 5.24 4.23
C ILE A 268 11.09 5.61 5.61
N LEU A 269 10.39 6.54 6.29
CA LEU A 269 10.92 7.24 7.46
C LEU A 269 10.11 6.94 8.73
N ILE A 270 10.76 6.33 9.71
CA ILE A 270 10.18 6.10 11.03
C ILE A 270 10.18 7.41 11.82
N ALA A 271 9.01 7.78 12.33
CA ALA A 271 8.80 8.97 13.15
C ALA A 271 8.50 8.57 14.61
N PRO A 272 8.78 9.45 15.60
CA PRO A 272 8.49 9.15 17.00
C PRO A 272 7.00 9.00 17.24
N ARG A 273 6.59 7.88 17.87
CA ARG A 273 5.18 7.58 18.14
C ARG A 273 4.65 8.13 19.45
N GLN A 274 5.46 8.33 20.49
CA GLN A 274 4.92 8.42 21.86
C GLN A 274 4.94 9.84 22.44
N LEU A 275 4.05 10.11 23.39
CA LEU A 275 4.16 11.27 24.29
C LEU A 275 5.49 11.31 25.06
N ARG A 276 6.06 10.13 25.31
CA ARG A 276 7.31 9.90 26.04
C ARG A 276 8.27 9.06 25.20
N PRO A 277 8.75 9.60 24.07
CA PRO A 277 9.53 8.82 23.11
C PRO A 277 10.86 8.31 23.68
N GLU A 278 11.39 8.94 24.74
CA GLU A 278 12.59 8.49 25.44
C GLU A 278 12.46 7.11 26.10
N LYS A 279 11.22 6.64 26.32
CA LYS A 279 10.95 5.29 26.85
C LYS A 279 11.07 4.20 25.78
N GLY A 280 11.21 4.60 24.52
CA GLY A 280 11.29 3.69 23.39
C GLY A 280 9.95 3.19 22.90
N GLU A 281 10.00 2.56 21.74
CA GLU A 281 8.84 2.15 20.96
C GLU A 281 9.18 0.91 20.12
N THR A 282 8.13 0.20 19.73
CA THR A 282 8.24 -0.93 18.81
C THR A 282 7.42 -0.61 17.57
N ASN A 283 8.13 -0.47 16.45
CA ASN A 283 7.59 -0.01 15.19
C ASN A 283 7.75 -1.10 14.12
N ALA A 284 6.70 -1.27 13.32
CA ALA A 284 6.71 -2.13 12.15
C ALA A 284 6.41 -1.24 10.94
N VAL A 285 7.29 -1.28 9.94
CA VAL A 285 7.12 -0.48 8.70
C VAL A 285 5.88 -0.95 7.95
N THR A 286 5.74 -2.27 7.76
CA THR A 286 4.62 -2.83 7.02
C THR A 286 3.70 -3.75 7.83
N ALA A 287 2.44 -3.79 7.41
CA ALA A 287 1.47 -4.78 7.85
C ALA A 287 0.62 -5.26 6.65
N HIS A 288 1.19 -6.15 5.82
CA HIS A 288 0.50 -6.66 4.63
C HIS A 288 -0.59 -7.68 4.99
N GLY A 289 -1.74 -7.54 4.35
CA GLY A 289 -3.00 -8.19 4.70
C GLY A 289 -3.48 -9.27 3.75
N ARG A 290 -2.59 -9.99 3.04
CA ARG A 290 -3.01 -11.12 2.18
C ARG A 290 -3.70 -12.23 3.00
N ILE A 291 -4.93 -12.58 2.62
CA ILE A 291 -5.75 -13.58 3.33
C ILE A 291 -5.83 -14.92 2.62
N ASP A 292 -5.40 -15.00 1.36
CA ASP A 292 -5.54 -16.20 0.54
C ASP A 292 -4.30 -16.39 -0.36
N PRO A 293 -3.79 -17.63 -0.53
CA PRO A 293 -2.56 -17.88 -1.30
C PRO A 293 -2.71 -17.56 -2.79
N ALA A 294 -3.93 -17.56 -3.33
CA ALA A 294 -4.23 -17.26 -4.72
C ALA A 294 -4.21 -15.75 -5.02
N GLN A 295 -4.27 -14.89 -4.00
CA GLN A 295 -4.19 -13.44 -4.17
C GLN A 295 -2.82 -13.02 -4.71
N SER A 296 -2.85 -12.25 -5.80
CA SER A 296 -1.66 -11.70 -6.45
C SER A 296 -1.16 -10.41 -5.79
N THR A 297 -1.40 -10.24 -4.49
CA THR A 297 -1.17 -9.01 -3.72
C THR A 297 0.08 -9.10 -2.86
N GLY A 298 0.65 -7.96 -2.46
CA GLY A 298 1.90 -7.89 -1.72
C GLY A 298 2.49 -6.49 -1.78
N PHE A 299 3.47 -6.23 -0.93
CA PHE A 299 4.29 -5.02 -1.00
C PHE A 299 5.69 -5.34 -1.52
N VAL A 300 6.11 -4.64 -2.57
CA VAL A 300 7.47 -4.70 -3.10
C VAL A 300 8.13 -3.35 -2.91
N PHE A 301 9.27 -3.32 -2.22
CA PHE A 301 10.13 -2.15 -2.09
C PHE A 301 11.39 -2.38 -2.90
N GLN A 302 11.68 -1.49 -3.85
CA GLN A 302 12.85 -1.56 -4.69
C GLN A 302 13.64 -0.25 -4.63
N ASN A 303 14.94 -0.33 -4.33
CA ASN A 303 15.82 0.84 -4.25
C ASN A 303 15.30 1.93 -3.29
N CYS A 304 14.62 1.53 -2.22
CA CYS A 304 14.13 2.44 -1.19
C CYS A 304 15.17 2.64 -0.09
N LEU A 305 15.11 3.79 0.59
CA LEU A 305 15.78 4.04 1.85
C LEU A 305 14.83 3.73 3.00
N ILE A 306 15.26 2.95 3.98
CA ILE A 306 14.52 2.70 5.21
C ILE A 306 15.35 3.30 6.35
N ASN A 307 14.87 4.41 6.91
CA ASN A 307 15.55 5.17 7.95
C ASN A 307 14.55 5.77 8.97
N GLY A 308 15.04 6.54 9.93
CA GLY A 308 14.22 7.41 10.78
C GLY A 308 14.24 8.85 10.30
N THR A 309 13.22 9.62 10.68
CA THR A 309 13.32 11.09 10.68
C THR A 309 14.49 11.55 11.56
N ASP A 310 15.05 12.74 11.32
CA ASP A 310 16.17 13.28 12.13
C ASP A 310 15.88 13.25 13.64
N LYS A 311 14.63 13.60 14.00
CA LYS A 311 14.14 13.54 15.38
C LYS A 311 14.14 12.10 15.92
N TYR A 312 13.70 11.13 15.14
CA TYR A 312 13.71 9.72 15.53
C TYR A 312 15.12 9.17 15.65
N MET A 313 16.01 9.50 14.72
CA MET A 313 17.40 9.04 14.75
C MET A 313 18.15 9.59 15.96
N SER A 314 17.88 10.84 16.34
CA SER A 314 18.41 11.42 17.58
C SER A 314 17.99 10.61 18.83
N LEU A 315 16.73 10.18 18.89
CA LEU A 315 16.21 9.34 19.97
C LEU A 315 16.84 7.93 19.93
N TYR A 316 16.87 7.30 18.76
CA TYR A 316 17.49 6.00 18.55
C TYR A 316 18.96 5.98 19.01
N TYR A 317 19.78 6.94 18.62
CA TYR A 317 21.19 6.99 19.03
C TYR A 317 21.37 7.27 20.53
N SER A 318 20.43 7.95 21.17
CA SER A 318 20.47 8.18 22.62
C SER A 318 20.25 6.90 23.43
N ASN A 319 19.42 5.97 22.94
CA ASN A 319 19.13 4.69 23.61
C ASN A 319 18.60 3.63 22.64
N PRO A 320 19.46 2.98 21.83
CA PRO A 320 19.01 2.06 20.78
C PRO A 320 18.33 0.80 21.32
N LYS A 321 18.50 0.48 22.61
CA LYS A 321 17.93 -0.73 23.25
C LYS A 321 16.40 -0.67 23.37
N VAL A 322 15.84 0.54 23.44
CA VAL A 322 14.40 0.73 23.65
C VAL A 322 13.65 1.08 22.36
N HIS A 323 14.35 1.52 21.32
CA HIS A 323 13.79 1.83 20.01
C HIS A 323 13.96 0.64 19.04
N LYS A 324 12.91 -0.17 18.91
CA LYS A 324 12.93 -1.40 18.11
C LYS A 324 12.14 -1.20 16.83
N ASN A 325 12.79 -1.37 15.69
CA ASN A 325 12.14 -1.22 14.39
C ASN A 325 12.24 -2.51 13.58
N PHE A 326 11.17 -2.83 12.88
CA PHE A 326 11.03 -4.03 12.07
C PHE A 326 10.51 -3.67 10.68
N LEU A 327 10.94 -4.42 9.68
CA LEU A 327 10.52 -4.30 8.29
C LEU A 327 9.01 -4.54 8.13
N GLY A 328 8.42 -5.40 8.96
CA GLY A 328 6.97 -5.62 8.97
C GLY A 328 6.50 -6.70 9.93
N ARG A 329 5.18 -6.90 9.97
CA ARG A 329 4.50 -7.97 10.71
C ARG A 329 3.24 -8.48 10.01
N PRO A 330 2.90 -9.78 10.13
CA PRO A 330 1.88 -10.40 9.29
C PRO A 330 0.46 -10.12 9.79
N TRP A 331 -0.17 -9.05 9.29
CA TRP A 331 -1.55 -8.74 9.65
C TRP A 331 -2.53 -9.88 9.32
N LYS A 332 -2.23 -10.64 8.26
CA LYS A 332 -3.03 -11.79 7.80
C LYS A 332 -2.15 -12.98 7.44
N GLU A 333 -2.78 -14.15 7.32
CA GLU A 333 -2.12 -15.46 7.26
C GLU A 333 -1.12 -15.62 6.11
N TYR A 334 -1.37 -15.03 4.95
CA TYR A 334 -0.51 -15.14 3.77
C TYR A 334 0.30 -13.87 3.49
N SER A 335 0.48 -13.01 4.49
CA SER A 335 1.17 -11.70 4.38
C SER A 335 2.41 -11.78 3.51
N ARG A 336 2.55 -10.84 2.54
CA ARG A 336 3.65 -10.84 1.59
C ARG A 336 4.30 -9.46 1.48
N THR A 337 5.59 -9.39 1.79
CA THR A 337 6.38 -8.15 1.71
C THR A 337 7.81 -8.47 1.33
N VAL A 338 8.39 -7.72 0.39
CA VAL A 338 9.77 -7.90 -0.04
C VAL A 338 10.53 -6.59 -0.15
N PHE A 339 11.83 -6.63 0.18
CA PHE A 339 12.77 -5.52 0.06
C PHE A 339 13.94 -5.92 -0.86
N LEU A 340 14.09 -5.21 -1.98
CA LEU A 340 15.03 -5.49 -3.05
C LEU A 340 15.96 -4.29 -3.24
N ASP A 341 17.27 -4.51 -3.19
CA ASP A 341 18.28 -3.47 -3.41
C ASP A 341 18.04 -2.20 -2.56
N CYS A 342 17.43 -2.35 -1.37
CA CYS A 342 17.12 -1.23 -0.48
C CYS A 342 18.31 -0.90 0.44
N THR A 343 18.37 0.33 0.92
CA THR A 343 19.28 0.73 2.01
C THR A 343 18.54 0.62 3.34
N LEU A 344 18.92 -0.34 4.17
CA LEU A 344 18.39 -0.54 5.52
C LEU A 344 19.36 0.07 6.53
N GLU A 345 18.97 1.19 7.14
CA GLU A 345 19.82 1.88 8.12
C GLU A 345 19.89 1.17 9.47
N ALA A 346 20.79 1.63 10.34
CA ALA A 346 21.12 0.98 11.62
C ALA A 346 19.92 0.73 12.56
N LEU A 347 18.83 1.49 12.40
CA LEU A 347 17.63 1.39 13.24
C LEU A 347 16.86 0.07 13.09
N ILE A 348 17.09 -0.70 12.01
CA ILE A 348 16.41 -1.97 11.78
C ILE A 348 16.98 -3.05 12.70
N SER A 349 16.11 -3.67 13.48
CA SER A 349 16.48 -4.73 14.42
C SER A 349 17.08 -5.94 13.68
N ALA A 350 18.06 -6.62 14.29
CA ALA A 350 18.70 -7.80 13.69
C ALA A 350 17.70 -8.89 13.27
N ASN A 351 16.65 -9.11 14.07
CA ASN A 351 15.53 -10.00 13.78
C ASN A 351 14.82 -9.69 12.45
N GLY A 352 14.86 -8.44 12.00
CA GLY A 352 14.25 -7.91 10.77
C GLY A 352 12.73 -7.80 10.85
N TRP A 353 12.04 -8.86 11.27
CA TRP A 353 10.60 -9.00 11.19
C TRP A 353 9.98 -9.30 12.56
N LEU A 354 8.74 -8.86 12.77
CA LEU A 354 8.04 -9.00 14.05
C LEU A 354 6.85 -9.97 13.90
N PRO A 355 6.68 -10.96 14.79
CA PRO A 355 5.47 -11.78 14.80
C PRO A 355 4.22 -10.93 15.06
N TRP A 356 3.08 -11.31 14.48
CA TRP A 356 1.80 -10.68 14.82
C TRP A 356 1.31 -11.12 16.20
N SER A 357 1.23 -12.43 16.42
CA SER A 357 0.91 -13.05 17.71
C SER A 357 1.30 -14.54 17.69
N GLY A 358 2.17 -14.96 18.60
CA GLY A 358 2.69 -16.33 18.65
C GLY A 358 3.21 -16.79 17.28
N ASP A 359 2.81 -17.99 16.87
CA ASP A 359 3.20 -18.61 15.60
C ASP A 359 2.24 -18.32 14.43
N PHE A 360 1.28 -17.41 14.60
CA PHE A 360 0.33 -17.06 13.54
C PHE A 360 1.07 -16.61 12.26
N ALA A 361 0.63 -17.15 11.12
CA ALA A 361 1.15 -16.87 9.77
C ALA A 361 2.62 -17.27 9.50
N LEU A 362 3.42 -17.65 10.50
CA LEU A 362 4.88 -17.82 10.33
C LEU A 362 5.27 -18.91 9.32
N LYS A 363 4.37 -19.85 9.04
CA LYS A 363 4.57 -20.95 8.06
C LYS A 363 4.09 -20.60 6.65
N THR A 364 3.25 -19.58 6.50
CA THR A 364 2.48 -19.27 5.29
C THR A 364 2.80 -17.90 4.69
N LEU A 365 3.24 -16.94 5.51
CA LEU A 365 3.70 -15.62 5.06
C LEU A 365 4.94 -15.75 4.16
N TYR A 366 5.19 -14.74 3.33
CA TYR A 366 6.44 -14.61 2.58
C TYR A 366 7.08 -13.23 2.79
N TYR A 367 8.13 -13.20 3.61
CA TYR A 367 8.94 -12.00 3.89
C TYR A 367 10.35 -12.17 3.35
N GLY A 368 10.62 -11.48 2.25
CA GLY A 368 11.83 -11.67 1.44
C GLY A 368 12.75 -10.46 1.43
N GLU A 369 14.06 -10.72 1.48
CA GLU A 369 15.09 -9.71 1.27
C GLU A 369 16.02 -10.14 0.11
N TYR A 370 16.49 -9.18 -0.68
CA TYR A 370 17.47 -9.42 -1.76
C TYR A 370 18.43 -8.24 -1.92
N ARG A 371 19.73 -8.49 -1.76
CA ARG A 371 20.82 -7.50 -1.97
C ARG A 371 20.61 -6.13 -1.30
N ASN A 372 19.95 -6.11 -0.14
CA ASN A 372 19.86 -4.90 0.66
C ASN A 372 21.25 -4.52 1.20
N THR A 373 21.48 -3.22 1.39
CA THR A 373 22.73 -2.66 1.91
C THR A 373 22.46 -1.78 3.13
N GLY A 374 23.51 -1.26 3.78
CA GLY A 374 23.39 -0.46 5.00
C GLY A 374 23.53 -1.27 6.29
N ALA A 375 23.64 -0.57 7.42
CA ALA A 375 23.97 -1.18 8.71
C ALA A 375 22.89 -2.14 9.24
N GLY A 376 21.63 -1.95 8.84
CA GLY A 376 20.50 -2.82 9.19
C GLY A 376 20.28 -4.02 8.26
N ALA A 377 21.07 -4.14 7.18
CA ALA A 377 20.85 -5.17 6.15
C ALA A 377 21.48 -6.54 6.46
N ASN A 378 22.23 -6.69 7.55
CA ASN A 378 22.81 -7.99 7.91
C ASN A 378 21.71 -9.01 8.23
N THR A 379 21.62 -10.07 7.42
CA THR A 379 20.57 -11.08 7.52
C THR A 379 20.91 -12.24 8.47
N ALA A 380 22.15 -12.32 8.98
CA ALA A 380 22.60 -13.42 9.84
C ALA A 380 21.81 -13.54 11.16
N GLY A 381 21.24 -12.43 11.64
CA GLY A 381 20.43 -12.38 12.86
C GLY A 381 18.91 -12.42 12.62
N ARG A 382 18.46 -12.62 11.37
CA ARG A 382 17.04 -12.62 11.05
C ARG A 382 16.32 -13.79 11.71
N VAL A 383 15.04 -13.59 11.95
CA VAL A 383 14.13 -14.67 12.36
C VAL A 383 14.18 -15.83 11.35
N SER A 384 14.09 -17.07 11.83
CA SER A 384 14.22 -18.29 11.02
C SER A 384 13.11 -18.45 9.96
N TRP A 385 11.99 -17.76 10.16
CA TRP A 385 10.87 -17.71 9.22
C TRP A 385 10.98 -16.54 8.22
N SER A 386 12.07 -15.79 8.19
CA SER A 386 12.35 -14.88 7.06
C SER A 386 12.88 -15.65 5.84
N SER A 387 12.91 -15.02 4.67
CA SER A 387 13.39 -15.61 3.42
C SER A 387 14.44 -14.73 2.75
N GLN A 388 15.45 -15.34 2.13
CA GLN A 388 16.26 -14.68 1.12
C GLN A 388 15.70 -15.06 -0.25
N ILE A 389 15.44 -14.06 -1.10
CA ILE A 389 14.88 -14.33 -2.43
C ILE A 389 16.01 -14.89 -3.30
N PRO A 390 15.84 -16.07 -3.93
CA PRO A 390 16.84 -16.60 -4.86
C PRO A 390 17.00 -15.67 -6.07
N ALA A 391 18.24 -15.52 -6.55
CA ALA A 391 18.57 -14.56 -7.61
C ALA A 391 17.80 -14.82 -8.91
N GLU A 392 17.55 -16.10 -9.23
CA GLU A 392 16.76 -16.56 -10.38
C GLU A 392 15.28 -16.18 -10.31
N HIS A 393 14.76 -15.85 -9.12
CA HIS A 393 13.34 -15.55 -8.89
C HIS A 393 13.07 -14.07 -8.60
N VAL A 394 14.10 -13.23 -8.48
CA VAL A 394 13.93 -11.80 -8.20
C VAL A 394 13.02 -11.09 -9.20
N ASN A 395 13.02 -11.53 -10.46
CA ASN A 395 12.22 -10.95 -11.52
C ASN A 395 10.71 -11.16 -11.33
N SER A 396 10.25 -12.11 -10.50
CA SER A 396 8.83 -12.21 -10.13
C SER A 396 8.32 -10.96 -9.42
N TYR A 397 9.23 -10.19 -8.82
CA TYR A 397 8.95 -8.90 -8.20
C TYR A 397 9.44 -7.71 -9.04
N SER A 398 9.48 -7.83 -10.38
CA SER A 398 9.66 -6.66 -11.26
C SER A 398 8.34 -5.90 -11.43
N ILE A 399 8.40 -4.62 -11.83
CA ILE A 399 7.21 -3.81 -12.13
C ILE A 399 6.31 -4.50 -13.16
N GLN A 400 6.89 -5.08 -14.20
CA GLN A 400 6.18 -5.83 -15.24
C GLN A 400 5.51 -7.09 -14.69
N ASN A 401 6.23 -7.93 -13.93
CA ASN A 401 5.66 -9.21 -13.51
C ASN A 401 4.69 -9.06 -12.34
N PHE A 402 4.99 -8.16 -11.40
CA PHE A 402 4.22 -8.00 -10.15
C PHE A 402 2.93 -7.20 -10.35
N ILE A 403 3.00 -6.03 -11.00
CA ILE A 403 1.86 -5.12 -11.20
C ILE A 403 1.50 -4.89 -12.67
N GLN A 404 2.17 -5.57 -13.62
CA GLN A 404 1.92 -5.38 -15.06
C GLN A 404 2.13 -3.93 -15.50
N GLY A 405 3.06 -3.23 -14.84
CA GLY A 405 3.25 -1.78 -14.99
C GLY A 405 3.66 -1.34 -16.39
N ASP A 406 4.27 -2.23 -17.17
CA ASP A 406 4.56 -2.02 -18.60
C ASP A 406 3.31 -1.79 -19.47
N GLN A 407 2.13 -2.16 -18.98
CA GLN A 407 0.87 -2.03 -19.71
C GLN A 407 0.13 -0.72 -19.44
N TRP A 408 0.43 -0.02 -18.33
CA TRP A 408 -0.39 1.11 -17.86
C TRP A 408 0.40 2.28 -17.26
N ILE A 409 1.64 2.07 -16.84
CA ILE A 409 2.51 3.16 -16.40
C ILE A 409 3.07 3.85 -17.65
N SER A 410 2.83 5.15 -17.76
CA SER A 410 3.29 5.94 -18.89
C SER A 410 4.81 6.08 -18.88
N THR A 411 5.46 5.84 -20.03
CA THR A 411 6.92 6.02 -20.21
C THR A 411 7.30 7.44 -20.65
N SER A 412 6.33 8.27 -21.02
CA SER A 412 6.51 9.71 -21.21
C SER A 412 6.52 10.38 -19.85
N SER A 413 7.62 10.21 -19.13
CA SER A 413 7.90 10.79 -17.82
C SER A 413 8.95 11.87 -17.97
#